data_AF-A0A497KM47-F1
#
_entry.id   AF-A0A497KM47-F1
#
_cell.length_a   1.000
_cell.length_b   1.000
_cell.length_c   1.000
_cell.angle_alpha   90.00
_cell.angle_beta   90.00
_cell.angle_gamma   90.00
#
_symmetry.space_group_name_H-M   'P 1'
#
loop_
_entity.id
_entity.type
_entity.pdbx_description
1 polymer ?
#
loop_
_entity_poly.entity_id
_entity_poly.type
_entity_poly.pdbx_seq_one_letter_code
_entity_poly.pdbx_strand_id
1 'polypeptide(L)'
;MGKPLTKEQIQLKKMRRLKSKSLRQLLLYRFLNHYGYDKGEITAIAIIDDILKLIDEYFLVSSIDQDLHHIHYGQLVWMAVPVDEYPKKGKSIAQTRLKPVVLSFVTDDDINHISHGFDSKTLRKKRLIRWVDETFEQGALLTQLDLAILLGVCDAVVSQYVNEIQKEGTLLPTRGNIHDLSGAVTHKREIITLYLEGYLTPEIAIKTNHSAESVDRYIRDYHRVELLWKHGITDLDQISQLARLSKRVAQQYVDLLPEKVRKKISKNKNELDFDQKNSILYSSAETEAGSAEEQPAEG
;
A
#
# COMPACT_ATOMS: atom_id res chain seq x y z
N MET A 1 -51.80 -6.40 -25.33
CA MET A 1 -51.14 -5.11 -25.06
C MET A 1 -50.29 -5.26 -23.82
N GLY A 2 -48.97 -5.00 -23.88
CA GLY A 2 -48.08 -5.16 -22.73
C GLY A 2 -48.42 -4.16 -21.62
N LYS A 3 -48.41 -4.61 -20.36
CA LYS A 3 -48.65 -3.74 -19.20
C LYS A 3 -47.75 -2.49 -19.26
N PRO A 4 -48.27 -1.28 -18.96
CA PRO A 4 -47.46 -0.08 -18.96
C PRO A 4 -46.34 -0.18 -17.92
N LEU A 5 -45.12 0.18 -18.34
CA LEU A 5 -43.93 0.13 -17.48
C LEU A 5 -44.13 1.03 -16.25
N THR A 6 -43.71 0.54 -15.08
CA THR A 6 -43.76 1.33 -13.85
C THR A 6 -42.76 2.50 -13.89
N LYS A 7 -42.99 3.55 -13.09
CA LYS A 7 -42.06 4.70 -12.99
C LYS A 7 -40.64 4.25 -12.65
N GLU A 8 -40.50 3.24 -11.80
CA GLU A 8 -39.23 2.64 -11.42
C GLU A 8 -38.54 1.94 -12.61
N GLN A 9 -39.27 1.13 -13.40
CA GLN A 9 -38.73 0.49 -14.60
C GLN A 9 -38.29 1.50 -15.66
N ILE A 10 -39.02 2.60 -15.80
CA ILE A 10 -38.66 3.72 -16.69
C ILE A 10 -37.37 4.39 -16.23
N GLN A 11 -37.22 4.66 -14.93
CA GLN A 11 -36.00 5.26 -14.37
C GLN A 11 -34.81 4.30 -14.48
N LEU A 12 -35.00 3.01 -14.19
CA LEU A 12 -33.96 1.99 -14.35
C LEU A 12 -33.44 1.92 -15.79
N LYS A 13 -34.35 1.98 -16.77
CA LYS A 13 -34.00 2.00 -18.20
C LYS A 13 -33.21 3.27 -18.59
N LYS A 14 -33.56 4.43 -18.02
CA LYS A 14 -32.81 5.69 -18.22
C LYS A 14 -31.41 5.60 -17.60
N MET A 15 -31.29 5.13 -16.37
CA MET A 15 -30.02 5.02 -15.65
C MET A 15 -29.08 3.98 -16.29
N ARG A 16 -29.61 2.87 -16.83
CA ARG A 16 -28.81 1.89 -17.59
C ARG A 16 -28.13 2.51 -18.82
N ARG A 17 -28.80 3.41 -19.55
CA ARG A 17 -28.22 4.12 -20.72
C ARG A 17 -27.10 5.08 -20.34
N LEU A 18 -27.13 5.60 -19.11
CA LEU A 18 -26.04 6.41 -18.57
C LEU A 18 -24.88 5.54 -18.10
N LYS A 19 -25.16 4.42 -17.41
CA LYS A 19 -24.13 3.44 -16.99
C LYS A 19 -23.38 2.80 -18.17
N SER A 20 -24.00 2.68 -19.34
CA SER A 20 -23.34 2.19 -20.55
C SER A 20 -22.36 3.19 -21.19
N LYS A 21 -22.26 4.42 -20.68
CA LYS A 21 -21.23 5.39 -21.11
C LYS A 21 -19.95 5.19 -20.29
N SER A 22 -19.29 4.05 -20.48
CA SER A 22 -18.07 3.69 -19.77
C SER A 22 -16.93 3.36 -20.73
N LEU A 23 -15.68 3.52 -20.26
CA LEU A 23 -14.48 3.12 -21.00
C LEU A 23 -14.54 1.64 -21.40
N ARG A 24 -15.01 0.79 -20.49
CA ARG A 24 -15.28 -0.64 -20.74
C ARG A 24 -16.17 -0.86 -21.96
N GLN A 25 -17.28 -0.12 -22.06
CA GLN A 25 -18.20 -0.25 -23.20
C GLN A 25 -17.59 0.27 -24.51
N LEU A 26 -16.79 1.33 -24.46
CA LEU A 26 -16.10 1.87 -25.62
C LEU A 26 -15.04 0.88 -26.14
N LEU A 27 -14.27 0.27 -25.25
CA LEU A 27 -13.32 -0.78 -25.60
C LEU A 27 -14.04 -1.99 -26.19
N LEU A 28 -15.13 -2.45 -25.57
CA LEU A 28 -15.91 -3.57 -26.09
C LEU A 28 -16.41 -3.31 -27.50
N TYR A 29 -16.95 -2.12 -27.77
CA TYR A 29 -17.34 -1.71 -29.12
C TYR A 29 -16.17 -1.81 -30.11
N ARG A 30 -14.97 -1.36 -29.73
CA ARG A 30 -13.80 -1.45 -30.61
C ARG A 30 -13.34 -2.87 -30.86
N PHE A 31 -13.36 -3.73 -29.85
CA PHE A 31 -13.01 -5.15 -30.02
C PHE A 31 -13.93 -5.84 -31.02
N LEU A 32 -15.24 -5.64 -30.86
CA LEU A 32 -16.25 -6.26 -31.73
C LEU A 32 -16.23 -5.70 -33.15
N ASN A 33 -15.96 -4.40 -33.34
CA ASN A 33 -16.15 -3.73 -34.64
C ASN A 33 -14.85 -3.36 -35.37
N HIS A 34 -13.71 -3.35 -34.69
CA HIS A 34 -12.44 -2.86 -35.25
C HIS A 34 -11.26 -3.83 -35.06
N TYR A 35 -11.35 -4.81 -34.15
CA TYR A 35 -10.24 -5.74 -33.86
C TYR A 35 -10.56 -7.21 -34.16
N GLY A 36 -11.69 -7.48 -34.82
CA GLY A 36 -12.02 -8.83 -35.31
C GLY A 36 -12.50 -9.80 -34.23
N TYR A 37 -13.06 -9.30 -33.13
CA TYR A 37 -13.70 -10.13 -32.09
C TYR A 37 -15.21 -10.23 -32.27
N ASP A 38 -15.71 -10.11 -33.50
CA ASP A 38 -17.14 -10.11 -33.87
C ASP A 38 -17.92 -11.35 -33.38
N LYS A 39 -17.24 -12.47 -33.14
CA LYS A 39 -17.81 -13.72 -32.59
C LYS A 39 -17.27 -14.11 -31.20
N GLY A 40 -16.47 -13.25 -30.58
CA GLY A 40 -15.69 -13.55 -29.38
C GLY A 40 -15.95 -12.57 -28.23
N GLU A 41 -17.21 -12.19 -28.00
CA GLU A 41 -17.58 -11.19 -26.98
C GLU A 41 -17.06 -11.56 -25.58
N ILE A 42 -17.13 -12.83 -25.20
CA ILE A 42 -16.64 -13.33 -23.91
C ILE A 42 -15.12 -13.13 -23.79
N THR A 43 -14.37 -13.46 -24.83
CA THR A 43 -12.91 -13.29 -24.87
C THR A 43 -12.54 -11.81 -24.86
N ALA A 44 -13.25 -10.98 -25.61
CA ALA A 44 -13.04 -9.53 -25.62
C ALA A 44 -13.29 -8.92 -24.23
N ILE A 45 -14.35 -9.34 -23.55
CA ILE A 45 -14.65 -8.91 -22.17
C ILE A 45 -13.50 -9.28 -21.23
N ALA A 46 -13.00 -10.52 -21.28
CA ALA A 46 -11.91 -10.96 -20.42
C ALA A 46 -10.62 -10.14 -20.64
N ILE A 47 -10.28 -9.87 -21.90
CA ILE A 47 -9.12 -9.02 -22.25
C ILE A 47 -9.32 -7.58 -21.78
N ILE A 48 -10.53 -7.03 -21.94
CA ILE A 48 -10.84 -5.67 -21.51
C ILE A 48 -10.76 -5.54 -19.98
N ASP A 49 -11.29 -6.51 -19.25
CA ASP A 49 -11.26 -6.50 -17.79
C ASP A 49 -9.81 -6.61 -17.27
N ASP A 50 -8.95 -7.39 -17.94
CA ASP A 50 -7.50 -7.44 -17.66
C ASP A 50 -6.78 -6.11 -17.97
N ILE A 51 -7.06 -5.48 -19.12
CA ILE A 51 -6.51 -4.17 -19.48
C ILE A 51 -6.93 -3.10 -18.48
N LEU A 52 -8.21 -3.08 -18.08
CA LEU A 52 -8.71 -2.12 -17.11
C LEU A 52 -8.06 -2.34 -15.74
N LYS A 53 -7.91 -3.60 -15.32
CA LYS A 53 -7.18 -3.94 -14.10
C LYS A 53 -5.72 -3.50 -14.16
N LEU A 54 -5.04 -3.70 -15.29
CA LEU A 54 -3.68 -3.22 -15.50
C LEU A 54 -3.60 -1.70 -15.46
N ILE A 55 -4.57 -0.98 -16.03
CA ILE A 55 -4.63 0.49 -15.99
C ILE A 55 -4.85 0.96 -14.55
N ASP A 56 -5.76 0.33 -13.80
CA ASP A 56 -6.02 0.64 -12.39
C ASP A 56 -4.76 0.39 -11.54
N GLU A 57 -4.03 -0.69 -11.81
CA GLU A 57 -2.77 -1.05 -11.15
C GLU A 57 -1.59 -0.15 -11.56
N TYR A 58 -1.50 0.24 -12.85
CA TYR A 58 -0.38 1.01 -13.41
C TYR A 58 -0.51 2.50 -13.13
N PHE A 59 -1.71 3.07 -13.27
CA PHE A 59 -1.99 4.47 -13.01
C PHE A 59 -2.43 4.76 -11.57
N LEU A 60 -2.55 3.75 -10.69
CA LEU A 60 -3.11 3.88 -9.34
C LEU A 60 -4.49 4.57 -9.34
N VAL A 61 -5.28 4.38 -10.40
CA VAL A 61 -6.63 4.96 -10.51
C VAL A 61 -7.59 3.97 -9.84
N SER A 62 -7.76 4.10 -8.52
CA SER A 62 -8.71 3.27 -7.79
C SER A 62 -10.12 3.85 -7.88
N SER A 63 -11.10 3.04 -8.26
CA SER A 63 -12.51 3.39 -8.41
C SER A 63 -13.27 3.60 -7.09
N ILE A 64 -12.86 4.58 -6.27
CA ILE A 64 -13.58 4.89 -5.01
C ILE A 64 -13.75 6.40 -4.85
N ASP A 65 -14.99 6.86 -4.91
CA ASP A 65 -15.46 8.18 -4.49
C ASP A 65 -14.82 8.60 -3.15
N GLN A 66 -14.13 9.75 -3.17
CA GLN A 66 -13.64 10.61 -2.07
C GLN A 66 -12.15 10.98 -2.24
N ASP A 67 -11.93 12.14 -2.87
CA ASP A 67 -10.84 13.12 -2.65
C ASP A 67 -9.36 12.73 -2.81
N LEU A 68 -9.02 11.61 -3.47
CA LEU A 68 -7.61 11.18 -3.64
C LEU A 68 -7.18 10.88 -5.10
N HIS A 69 -7.84 11.46 -6.10
CA HIS A 69 -7.74 11.03 -7.53
C HIS A 69 -6.84 11.84 -8.45
N HIS A 70 -6.00 12.74 -7.96
CA HIS A 70 -5.12 13.50 -8.84
C HIS A 70 -3.66 13.38 -8.39
N ILE A 71 -2.80 12.92 -9.29
CA ILE A 71 -1.39 13.34 -9.27
C ILE A 71 -1.46 14.87 -9.24
N HIS A 72 -1.04 15.47 -8.14
CA HIS A 72 -1.09 16.91 -7.99
C HIS A 72 -0.03 17.53 -8.90
N TYR A 73 -0.23 18.80 -9.28
CA TYR A 73 0.81 19.56 -9.97
C TYR A 73 2.13 19.43 -9.21
N GLY A 74 3.21 19.12 -9.94
CA GLY A 74 4.53 18.89 -9.35
C GLY A 74 4.79 17.46 -8.88
N GLN A 75 3.86 16.51 -9.02
CA GLN A 75 4.10 15.09 -8.72
C GLN A 75 4.43 14.27 -9.99
N LEU A 76 5.21 13.19 -9.82
CA LEU A 76 5.66 12.28 -10.88
C LEU A 76 5.48 10.83 -10.44
N VAL A 77 4.90 9.98 -11.30
CA VAL A 77 4.89 8.52 -11.08
C VAL A 77 6.19 7.92 -11.60
N TRP A 78 6.88 7.15 -10.76
CA TRP A 78 8.11 6.44 -11.09
C TRP A 78 8.00 4.94 -10.82
N MET A 79 8.60 4.12 -11.68
CA MET A 79 8.65 2.67 -11.48
C MET A 79 9.88 2.31 -10.65
N ALA A 80 9.68 2.00 -9.37
CA ALA A 80 10.75 1.67 -8.43
C ALA A 80 10.77 0.17 -8.08
N VAL A 81 11.88 -0.30 -7.52
CA VAL A 81 12.03 -1.72 -7.15
C VAL A 81 11.44 -1.96 -5.75
N PRO A 82 10.49 -2.87 -5.55
CA PRO A 82 9.96 -3.18 -4.22
C PRO A 82 11.06 -3.50 -3.20
N VAL A 83 10.86 -3.11 -1.94
CA VAL A 83 11.86 -3.34 -0.87
C VAL A 83 12.13 -4.84 -0.66
N ASP A 84 11.14 -5.70 -0.88
CA ASP A 84 11.21 -7.15 -0.77
C ASP A 84 11.78 -7.85 -2.04
N GLU A 85 12.10 -7.09 -3.09
CA GLU A 85 12.66 -7.59 -4.35
C GLU A 85 14.20 -7.66 -4.29
N TYR A 86 14.73 -8.68 -3.62
CA TYR A 86 16.18 -8.85 -3.42
C TYR A 86 16.93 -9.16 -4.73
N PRO A 87 18.17 -8.65 -4.89
CA PRO A 87 19.00 -8.96 -6.04
C PRO A 87 19.33 -10.46 -6.11
N LYS A 88 19.25 -11.04 -7.30
CA LYS A 88 19.68 -12.42 -7.60
C LYS A 88 20.75 -12.38 -8.67
N LYS A 89 21.78 -13.23 -8.54
CA LYS A 89 22.88 -13.31 -9.52
C LYS A 89 22.31 -13.63 -10.92
N GLY A 90 22.62 -12.80 -11.90
CA GLY A 90 22.17 -12.97 -13.29
C GLY A 90 20.74 -12.51 -13.59
N LYS A 91 20.01 -11.95 -12.61
CA LYS A 91 18.67 -11.42 -12.81
C LYS A 91 18.74 -10.04 -13.47
N SER A 92 18.18 -9.91 -14.67
CA SER A 92 18.15 -8.63 -15.38
C SER A 92 17.08 -7.69 -14.80
N ILE A 93 17.16 -6.40 -15.12
CA ILE A 93 16.11 -5.43 -14.75
C ILE A 93 14.74 -5.84 -15.33
N ALA A 94 14.70 -6.43 -16.52
CA ALA A 94 13.48 -6.94 -17.15
C ALA A 94 12.81 -8.07 -16.35
N GLN A 95 13.57 -8.77 -15.51
CA GLN A 95 13.07 -9.81 -14.63
C GLN A 95 12.79 -9.29 -13.21
N THR A 96 13.18 -8.05 -12.90
CA THR A 96 13.00 -7.42 -11.60
C THR A 96 11.58 -6.86 -11.51
N ARG A 97 10.84 -7.24 -10.46
CA ARG A 97 9.52 -6.67 -10.21
C ARG A 97 9.65 -5.17 -9.98
N LEU A 98 8.75 -4.39 -10.59
CA LEU A 98 8.66 -2.96 -10.40
C LEU A 98 7.31 -2.61 -9.76
N LYS A 99 7.29 -1.52 -9.01
CA LYS A 99 6.11 -0.97 -8.36
C LYS A 99 6.02 0.54 -8.65
N PRO A 100 4.86 1.06 -9.07
CA PRO A 100 4.68 2.49 -9.23
C PRO A 100 4.71 3.19 -7.87
N VAL A 101 5.45 4.30 -7.79
CA VAL A 101 5.50 5.21 -6.64
C VAL A 101 5.28 6.65 -7.10
N VAL A 102 4.67 7.47 -6.26
CA VAL A 102 4.46 8.90 -6.50
C VAL A 102 5.58 9.70 -5.83
N LEU A 103 6.28 10.52 -6.60
CA LEU A 103 7.35 11.39 -6.13
C LEU A 103 6.92 12.85 -6.22
N SER A 104 7.26 13.65 -5.21
CA SER A 104 7.08 15.11 -5.27
C SER A 104 8.24 15.72 -6.06
N PHE A 105 8.05 15.92 -7.36
CA PHE A 105 9.07 16.42 -8.29
C PHE A 105 9.32 17.93 -8.13
N VAL A 106 8.24 18.71 -7.92
CA VAL A 106 8.26 20.15 -7.62
C VAL A 106 7.38 20.40 -6.39
N THR A 107 7.91 21.14 -5.43
CA THR A 107 7.21 21.55 -4.19
C THR A 107 7.40 23.05 -3.97
N ASP A 108 6.58 23.65 -3.11
CA ASP A 108 6.73 25.06 -2.73
C ASP A 108 8.10 25.35 -2.10
N ASP A 109 8.68 24.38 -1.37
CA ASP A 109 10.04 24.47 -0.84
C ASP A 109 11.10 24.59 -1.94
N ASP A 110 10.92 23.91 -3.07
CA ASP A 110 11.82 24.05 -4.22
C ASP A 110 11.71 25.46 -4.81
N ILE A 111 10.50 26.01 -4.91
CA ILE A 111 10.22 27.34 -5.45
C ILE A 111 10.83 28.42 -4.55
N ASN A 112 10.65 28.27 -3.23
CA ASN A 112 11.21 29.16 -2.21
C ASN A 112 12.74 29.10 -2.15
N HIS A 113 13.32 27.91 -2.31
CA HIS A 113 14.78 27.74 -2.36
C HIS A 113 15.38 28.44 -3.59
N ILE A 114 14.68 28.43 -4.73
CA ILE A 114 15.11 29.14 -5.93
C ILE A 114 14.98 30.67 -5.78
N SER A 115 13.94 31.16 -5.10
CA SER A 115 13.69 32.60 -4.96
C SER A 115 14.68 33.33 -4.05
N HIS A 116 15.39 32.63 -3.16
CA HIS A 116 16.30 33.22 -2.16
C HIS A 116 17.80 33.08 -2.49
N GLY A 117 18.15 32.71 -3.73
CA GLY A 117 19.54 32.52 -4.16
C GLY A 117 19.74 31.11 -4.69
N PHE A 118 19.81 31.00 -6.02
CA PHE A 118 19.85 29.72 -6.72
C PHE A 118 21.13 28.91 -6.40
N ASP A 119 21.02 27.94 -5.49
CA ASP A 119 22.04 26.89 -5.32
C ASP A 119 21.52 25.54 -5.82
N SER A 120 21.96 25.19 -7.03
CA SER A 120 21.60 23.95 -7.70
C SER A 120 22.07 22.69 -6.97
N LYS A 121 23.19 22.74 -6.23
CA LYS A 121 23.75 21.55 -5.56
C LYS A 121 22.89 21.21 -4.34
N THR A 122 22.60 22.17 -3.48
CA THR A 122 21.74 21.94 -2.30
C THR A 122 20.32 21.57 -2.70
N LEU A 123 19.75 22.19 -3.74
CA LEU A 123 18.43 21.83 -4.26
C LEU A 123 18.37 20.37 -4.72
N ARG A 124 19.36 19.92 -5.52
CA ARG A 124 19.44 18.52 -5.97
C ARG A 124 19.57 17.54 -4.81
N LYS A 125 20.39 17.86 -3.80
CA LYS A 125 20.51 17.03 -2.58
C LYS A 125 19.18 16.94 -1.83
N LYS A 126 18.47 18.06 -1.64
CA LYS A 126 17.15 18.08 -0.99
C LYS A 126 16.14 17.21 -1.73
N ARG A 127 16.07 17.32 -3.07
CA ARG A 127 15.21 16.47 -3.91
C ARG A 127 15.57 15.00 -3.80
N LEU A 128 16.86 14.68 -3.84
CA LEU A 128 17.35 13.31 -3.70
C LEU A 128 16.87 12.67 -2.38
N ILE A 129 17.08 13.37 -1.26
CA ILE A 129 16.64 12.90 0.07
C ILE A 129 15.13 12.65 0.05
N ARG A 130 14.35 13.65 -0.38
CA ARG A 130 12.89 13.57 -0.46
C ARG A 130 12.42 12.36 -1.27
N TRP A 131 12.93 12.15 -2.47
CA TRP A 131 12.47 11.06 -3.34
C TRP A 131 12.83 9.69 -2.81
N VAL A 132 14.01 9.53 -2.22
CA VAL A 132 14.43 8.25 -1.64
C VAL A 132 13.55 7.91 -0.43
N ASP A 133 13.21 8.90 0.40
CA ASP A 133 12.31 8.73 1.54
C ASP A 133 10.87 8.42 1.10
N GLU A 134 10.30 9.20 0.18
CA GLU A 134 8.95 8.98 -0.38
C GLU A 134 8.82 7.60 -1.04
N THR A 135 9.86 7.17 -1.76
CA THR A 135 9.88 5.84 -2.39
C THR A 135 9.92 4.73 -1.36
N PHE A 136 10.77 4.89 -0.33
CA PHE A 136 10.90 3.93 0.75
C PHE A 136 9.62 3.79 1.58
N GLU A 137 8.94 4.90 1.87
CA GLU A 137 7.63 4.90 2.52
C GLU A 137 6.58 4.14 1.71
N GLN A 138 6.61 4.24 0.39
CA GLN A 138 5.76 3.48 -0.51
C GLN A 138 6.21 2.02 -0.69
N GLY A 139 7.21 1.56 0.06
CA GLY A 139 7.67 0.17 0.05
C GLY A 139 8.45 -0.22 -1.20
N ALA A 140 9.08 0.76 -1.87
CA ALA A 140 10.02 0.53 -2.96
C ALA A 140 11.35 1.25 -2.71
N LEU A 141 12.32 1.06 -3.60
CA LEU A 141 13.69 1.57 -3.50
C LEU A 141 14.10 2.13 -4.86
N LEU A 142 14.72 3.31 -4.83
CA LEU A 142 15.38 3.89 -6.00
C LEU A 142 16.82 3.39 -6.08
N THR A 143 17.25 3.10 -7.31
CA THR A 143 18.66 2.90 -7.64
C THR A 143 19.36 4.24 -7.83
N GLN A 144 20.69 4.27 -7.74
CA GLN A 144 21.43 5.48 -8.08
C GLN A 144 21.24 5.90 -9.55
N LEU A 145 20.95 4.94 -10.44
CA LEU A 145 20.62 5.21 -11.84
C LEU A 145 19.27 5.92 -11.97
N ASP A 146 18.25 5.50 -11.21
CA ASP A 146 16.96 6.20 -11.18
C ASP A 146 17.14 7.66 -10.75
N LEU A 147 17.91 7.88 -9.69
CA LEU A 147 18.23 9.22 -9.19
C LEU A 147 19.01 10.06 -10.19
N ALA A 148 19.93 9.44 -10.94
CA ALA A 148 20.72 10.12 -11.97
C ALA A 148 19.80 10.65 -13.08
N ILE A 149 18.86 9.82 -13.54
CA ILE A 149 17.87 10.20 -14.55
C ILE A 149 16.93 11.28 -14.01
N LEU A 150 16.40 11.11 -12.80
CA LEU A 150 15.48 12.07 -12.17
C LEU A 150 16.11 13.45 -11.95
N LEU A 151 17.40 13.51 -11.59
CA LEU A 151 18.14 14.75 -11.38
C LEU A 151 18.74 15.34 -12.66
N GLY A 152 18.76 14.59 -13.76
CA GLY A 152 19.42 14.98 -15.02
C GLY A 152 20.94 15.09 -14.89
N VAL A 153 21.57 14.20 -14.13
CA VAL A 153 23.04 14.16 -13.90
C VAL A 153 23.57 12.74 -14.12
N CYS A 154 24.90 12.56 -14.15
CA CYS A 154 25.48 11.22 -14.18
C CYS A 154 25.44 10.53 -12.80
N ASP A 155 25.51 9.20 -12.82
CA ASP A 155 25.59 8.33 -11.65
C ASP A 155 26.74 8.70 -10.70
N ALA A 156 27.89 9.10 -11.21
CA ALA A 156 29.03 9.55 -10.41
C ALA A 156 28.68 10.77 -9.51
N VAL A 157 27.88 11.72 -10.02
CA VAL A 157 27.43 12.89 -9.25
C VAL A 157 26.45 12.47 -8.16
N VAL A 158 25.55 11.52 -8.47
CA VAL A 158 24.63 10.95 -7.47
C VAL A 158 25.41 10.22 -6.37
N SER A 159 26.37 9.37 -6.73
CA SER A 159 27.27 8.71 -5.77
C SER A 159 27.97 9.73 -4.87
N GLN A 160 28.48 10.84 -5.43
CA GLN A 160 29.09 11.91 -4.65
C GLN A 160 28.09 12.52 -3.66
N TYR A 161 26.87 12.84 -4.09
CA TYR A 161 25.85 13.42 -3.22
C TYR A 161 25.43 12.45 -2.10
N VAL A 162 25.22 11.18 -2.42
CA VAL A 162 24.90 10.13 -1.44
C VAL A 162 26.00 10.04 -0.39
N ASN A 163 27.27 10.01 -0.81
CA ASN A 163 28.41 9.95 0.11
C ASN A 163 28.53 11.20 0.99
N GLU A 164 28.30 12.40 0.43
CA GLU A 164 28.31 13.65 1.20
C GLU A 164 27.20 13.65 2.27
N ILE A 165 25.97 13.29 1.90
CA ILE A 165 24.82 13.23 2.83
C ILE A 165 25.03 12.17 3.92
N GLN A 166 25.58 11.02 3.57
CA GLN A 166 25.85 9.96 4.55
C GLN A 166 26.97 10.32 5.52
N LYS A 167 27.98 11.08 5.10
CA LYS A 167 29.03 11.60 5.99
C LYS A 167 28.49 12.59 7.01
N GLU A 168 27.40 13.29 6.69
CA GLU A 168 26.69 14.19 7.60
C GLU A 168 25.80 13.43 8.61
N GLY A 169 25.73 12.09 8.53
CA GLY A 169 25.04 11.22 9.49
C GLY A 169 23.70 10.66 9.00
N THR A 170 23.23 11.04 7.82
CA THR A 170 21.92 10.61 7.31
C THR A 170 22.05 9.40 6.38
N LEU A 171 21.59 8.23 6.83
CA LEU A 171 21.57 7.02 5.99
C LEU A 171 20.39 7.07 5.00
N LEU A 172 20.68 7.13 3.71
CA LEU A 172 19.67 7.16 2.65
C LEU A 172 19.14 5.76 2.31
N PRO A 173 17.82 5.51 2.30
CA PRO A 173 17.25 4.20 1.96
C PRO A 173 17.25 3.91 0.44
N THR A 174 18.42 3.97 -0.18
CA THR A 174 18.60 3.56 -1.59
C THR A 174 18.61 2.04 -1.72
N ARG A 175 18.37 1.52 -2.94
CA ARG A 175 18.45 0.08 -3.20
C ARG A 175 19.79 -0.53 -2.77
N GLY A 176 20.89 0.12 -3.13
CA GLY A 176 22.23 -0.32 -2.73
C GLY A 176 22.37 -0.36 -1.21
N ASN A 177 21.99 0.70 -0.51
CA ASN A 177 22.12 0.72 0.95
C ASN A 177 21.23 -0.33 1.65
N ILE A 178 19.97 -0.48 1.24
CA ILE A 178 19.01 -1.36 1.92
C ILE A 178 19.23 -2.84 1.57
N HIS A 179 19.69 -3.15 0.36
CA HIS A 179 19.96 -4.52 -0.07
C HIS A 179 21.41 -4.97 0.19
N ASP A 180 22.39 -4.04 0.23
CA ASP A 180 23.79 -4.35 0.55
C ASP A 180 24.07 -4.29 2.07
N LEU A 181 23.53 -3.30 2.81
CA LEU A 181 23.46 -3.44 4.26
C LEU A 181 22.27 -4.32 4.58
N SER A 182 22.52 -5.60 4.86
CA SER A 182 21.53 -6.59 5.32
C SER A 182 20.55 -6.01 6.36
N GLY A 183 19.49 -5.34 5.90
CA GLY A 183 18.47 -4.76 6.73
C GLY A 183 18.89 -3.73 7.79
N ALA A 184 19.90 -2.90 7.55
CA ALA A 184 20.42 -2.02 8.62
C ALA A 184 19.67 -0.67 8.71
N VAL A 185 19.07 -0.48 9.89
CA VAL A 185 18.66 0.78 10.54
C VAL A 185 17.51 1.56 9.90
N THR A 186 16.30 1.29 10.39
CA THR A 186 15.14 2.17 10.22
C THR A 186 15.09 3.17 11.38
N HIS A 187 15.37 4.46 11.15
CA HIS A 187 15.12 5.53 12.13
C HIS A 187 13.64 5.55 12.62
N LYS A 188 12.73 4.86 11.91
CA LYS A 188 11.33 4.64 12.28
C LYS A 188 11.15 3.96 13.64
N ARG A 189 11.94 2.93 13.95
CA ARG A 189 11.85 2.24 15.26
C ARG A 189 12.27 3.19 16.37
N GLU A 190 13.35 3.94 16.15
CA GLU A 190 13.88 4.92 17.09
C GLU A 190 12.91 6.08 17.33
N ILE A 191 12.34 6.65 16.26
CA ILE A 191 11.33 7.72 16.34
C ILE A 191 10.12 7.29 17.17
N ILE A 192 9.57 6.10 16.90
CA ILE A 192 8.43 5.58 17.66
C ILE A 192 8.83 5.23 19.09
N THR A 193 10.06 4.78 19.33
CA THR A 193 10.55 4.53 20.69
C THR A 193 10.60 5.83 21.48
N LEU A 194 11.17 6.90 20.93
CA LEU A 194 11.21 8.23 21.56
C LEU A 194 9.80 8.79 21.79
N TYR A 195 8.88 8.59 20.84
CA TYR A 195 7.49 8.97 21.02
C TYR A 195 6.83 8.24 22.20
N LEU A 196 7.04 6.92 22.30
CA LEU A 196 6.53 6.10 23.40
C LEU A 196 7.18 6.42 24.76
N GLU A 197 8.40 6.97 24.75
CA GLU A 197 9.09 7.51 25.92
C GLU A 197 8.58 8.91 26.35
N GLY A 198 7.68 9.52 25.56
CA GLY A 198 7.02 10.79 25.90
C GLY A 198 7.66 12.05 25.34
N TYR A 199 8.64 11.93 24.42
CA TYR A 199 9.21 13.09 23.73
C TYR A 199 8.20 13.71 22.77
N LEU A 200 8.27 15.04 22.62
CA LEU A 200 7.40 15.78 21.69
C LEU A 200 7.92 15.70 20.25
N THR A 201 7.02 15.77 19.26
CA THR A 201 7.36 15.75 17.82
C THR A 201 8.53 16.68 17.46
N PRO A 202 8.60 17.95 17.91
CA PRO A 202 9.71 18.84 17.58
C PRO A 202 11.05 18.37 18.16
N GLU A 203 11.04 17.77 19.35
CA GLU A 203 12.25 17.27 20.01
C GLU A 203 12.77 16.01 19.30
N ILE A 204 11.85 15.12 18.91
CA ILE A 204 12.17 13.93 18.13
C ILE A 204 12.75 14.34 16.77
N ALA A 205 12.11 15.30 16.09
CA ALA A 205 12.56 15.83 14.82
C ALA A 205 14.01 16.32 14.87
N ILE A 206 14.37 17.09 15.93
CA ILE A 206 15.74 17.54 16.15
C ILE A 206 16.68 16.36 16.43
N LYS A 207 16.28 15.44 17.31
CA LYS A 207 17.13 14.29 17.73
C LYS A 207 17.40 13.31 16.59
N THR A 208 16.43 13.08 15.73
CA THR A 208 16.54 12.09 14.64
C THR A 208 16.88 12.73 13.30
N ASN A 209 17.07 14.06 13.26
CA ASN A 209 17.30 14.83 12.04
C ASN A 209 16.20 14.63 10.98
N HIS A 210 14.94 14.67 11.41
CA HIS A 210 13.74 14.57 10.56
C HIS A 210 12.93 15.87 10.62
N SER A 211 12.05 16.06 9.65
CA SER A 211 11.03 17.12 9.74
C SER A 211 9.94 16.73 10.75
N ALA A 212 9.27 17.71 11.36
CA ALA A 212 8.16 17.47 12.27
C ALA A 212 7.04 16.69 11.57
N GLU A 213 6.78 17.01 10.30
CA GLU A 213 5.77 16.34 9.47
C GLU A 213 6.10 14.86 9.25
N SER A 214 7.39 14.53 9.11
CA SER A 214 7.87 13.16 8.93
C SER A 214 7.70 12.35 10.22
N VAL A 215 7.99 12.97 11.38
CA VAL A 215 7.77 12.37 12.70
C VAL A 215 6.28 12.11 12.94
N ASP A 216 5.41 13.09 12.70
CA ASP A 216 3.96 12.95 12.84
C ASP A 216 3.36 11.90 11.89
N ARG A 217 3.94 11.75 10.70
CA ARG A 217 3.58 10.67 9.77
C ARG A 217 3.88 9.30 10.39
N TYR A 218 5.08 9.09 10.93
CA TYR A 218 5.44 7.82 11.56
C TYR A 218 4.55 7.50 12.76
N ILE A 219 4.25 8.50 13.60
CA ILE A 219 3.34 8.33 14.75
C ILE A 219 1.95 7.90 14.27
N ARG A 220 1.42 8.52 13.20
CA ARG A 220 0.13 8.11 12.60
C ARG A 220 0.16 6.69 12.05
N ASP A 221 1.24 6.30 11.37
CA ASP A 221 1.37 4.95 10.82
C ASP A 221 1.48 3.89 11.94
N TYR A 222 2.16 4.20 13.04
CA TYR A 222 2.17 3.37 14.24
C TYR A 222 0.76 3.18 14.80
N HIS A 223 -0.01 4.26 14.96
CA HIS A 223 -1.40 4.16 15.43
C HIS A 223 -2.31 3.40 14.48
N ARG A 224 -2.08 3.49 13.17
CA ARG A 224 -2.83 2.68 12.18
C ARG A 224 -2.56 1.19 12.41
N VAL A 225 -1.31 0.79 12.63
CA VAL A 225 -0.96 -0.59 12.97
C VAL A 225 -1.55 -1.00 14.32
N GLU A 226 -1.47 -0.13 15.34
CA GLU A 226 -2.07 -0.38 16.65
C GLU A 226 -3.59 -0.61 16.56
N LEU A 227 -4.29 0.19 15.77
CA LEU A 227 -5.73 0.07 15.55
C LEU A 227 -6.08 -1.25 14.86
N LEU A 228 -5.39 -1.58 13.76
CA LEU A 228 -5.58 -2.85 13.05
C LEU A 228 -5.36 -4.05 13.97
N TRP A 229 -4.32 -4.00 14.80
CA TRP A 229 -4.01 -5.04 15.78
C TRP A 229 -5.11 -5.16 16.85
N LYS A 230 -5.62 -4.03 17.38
CA LYS A 230 -6.73 -4.00 18.35
C LYS A 230 -8.03 -4.57 17.78
N HIS A 231 -8.24 -4.45 16.47
CA HIS A 231 -9.41 -5.00 15.76
C HIS A 231 -9.23 -6.46 15.31
N GLY A 232 -8.17 -7.15 15.75
CA GLY A 232 -7.97 -8.58 15.50
C GLY A 232 -7.30 -8.89 14.15
N ILE A 233 -6.90 -7.88 13.39
CA ILE A 233 -6.11 -8.06 12.17
C ILE A 233 -4.64 -8.20 12.59
N THR A 234 -4.21 -9.45 12.80
CA THR A 234 -2.84 -9.79 13.25
C THR A 234 -1.96 -10.34 12.14
N ASP A 235 -2.52 -10.60 10.96
CA ASP A 235 -1.76 -11.05 9.80
C ASP A 235 -0.96 -9.87 9.20
N LEU A 236 0.35 -10.05 9.10
CA LEU A 236 1.27 -9.00 8.61
C LEU A 236 1.03 -8.66 7.15
N ASP A 237 0.57 -9.61 6.34
CA ASP A 237 0.20 -9.38 4.94
C ASP A 237 -1.00 -8.41 4.85
N GLN A 238 -2.06 -8.70 5.61
CA GLN A 238 -3.23 -7.82 5.68
C GLN A 238 -2.89 -6.44 6.28
N ILE A 239 -2.09 -6.39 7.36
CA ILE A 239 -1.65 -5.12 7.95
C ILE A 239 -0.84 -4.31 6.93
N SER A 240 0.08 -4.95 6.21
CA SER A 240 0.92 -4.30 5.19
C SER A 240 0.05 -3.66 4.09
N GLN A 241 -0.97 -4.38 3.62
CA GLN A 241 -1.90 -3.87 2.60
C GLN A 241 -2.76 -2.71 3.11
N LEU A 242 -3.39 -2.88 4.28
CA LEU A 242 -4.32 -1.90 4.84
C LEU A 242 -3.60 -0.65 5.35
N ALA A 243 -2.42 -0.82 5.94
CA ALA A 243 -1.64 0.30 6.46
C ALA A 243 -0.78 0.99 5.40
N ARG A 244 -0.63 0.37 4.21
CA ARG A 244 0.29 0.78 3.13
C ARG A 244 1.75 0.84 3.60
N LEU A 245 2.13 -0.09 4.47
CA LEU A 245 3.48 -0.23 5.01
C LEU A 245 4.13 -1.48 4.46
N SER A 246 5.47 -1.54 4.40
CA SER A 246 6.15 -2.81 4.14
C SER A 246 5.91 -3.78 5.30
N LYS A 247 5.87 -5.09 5.03
CA LYS A 247 5.71 -6.13 6.08
C LYS A 247 6.72 -5.97 7.21
N ARG A 248 7.94 -5.57 6.87
CA ARG A 248 9.01 -5.36 7.84
C ARG A 248 8.75 -4.17 8.75
N VAL A 249 8.25 -3.05 8.21
CA VAL A 249 7.88 -1.87 9.02
C VAL A 249 6.66 -2.18 9.87
N ALA A 250 5.66 -2.88 9.31
CA ALA A 250 4.53 -3.38 10.07
C ALA A 250 4.98 -4.25 11.25
N GLN A 251 5.90 -5.20 11.03
CA GLN A 251 6.49 -6.01 12.09
C GLN A 251 7.19 -5.15 13.15
N GLN A 252 7.99 -4.16 12.75
CA GLN A 252 8.66 -3.27 13.69
C GLN A 252 7.68 -2.49 14.57
N TYR A 253 6.55 -2.04 14.03
CA TYR A 253 5.52 -1.35 14.82
C TYR A 253 4.76 -2.32 15.74
N VAL A 254 4.45 -3.52 15.25
CA VAL A 254 3.90 -4.61 16.08
C VAL A 254 4.85 -4.92 17.25
N ASP A 255 6.15 -4.95 17.01
CA ASP A 255 7.22 -5.16 17.99
C ASP A 255 7.35 -4.02 19.03
N LEU A 256 6.69 -2.88 18.81
CA LEU A 256 6.61 -1.77 19.75
C LEU A 256 5.24 -1.64 20.44
N LEU A 257 4.27 -2.50 20.13
CA LEU A 257 2.96 -2.47 20.79
C LEU A 257 3.05 -2.85 22.28
N PRO A 258 2.31 -2.17 23.18
CA PRO A 258 2.27 -2.51 24.60
C PRO A 258 1.82 -3.96 24.85
N GLU A 259 2.40 -4.63 25.85
CA GLU A 259 2.05 -6.03 26.17
C GLU A 259 0.54 -6.24 26.39
N LYS A 260 -0.16 -5.24 26.95
CA LYS A 260 -1.62 -5.28 27.18
C LYS A 260 -2.41 -5.37 25.87
N VAL A 261 -1.92 -4.75 24.79
CA VAL A 261 -2.52 -4.79 23.45
C VAL A 261 -2.20 -6.13 22.77
N ARG A 262 -0.99 -6.65 22.94
CA ARG A 262 -0.63 -8.00 22.45
C ARG A 262 -1.40 -9.13 23.13
N LYS A 263 -1.63 -9.04 24.45
CA LYS A 263 -2.31 -10.07 25.26
C LYS A 263 -3.85 -9.99 25.20
N LYS A 264 -4.45 -8.88 24.75
CA LYS A 264 -5.92 -8.83 24.52
C LYS A 264 -6.38 -9.88 23.49
N ILE A 265 -5.51 -10.25 22.55
CA ILE A 265 -5.79 -11.28 21.54
C ILE A 265 -5.66 -12.70 22.11
N SER A 266 -4.77 -12.97 23.07
CA SER A 266 -4.68 -14.31 23.69
C SER A 266 -5.90 -14.63 24.55
N LYS A 267 -6.55 -13.63 25.16
CA LYS A 267 -7.85 -13.83 25.82
C LYS A 267 -8.99 -14.05 24.82
N ASN A 268 -9.09 -13.25 23.75
CA ASN A 268 -10.15 -13.44 22.75
C ASN A 268 -9.99 -14.75 21.95
N LYS A 269 -8.77 -15.20 21.64
CA LYS A 269 -8.53 -16.52 21.04
C LYS A 269 -8.93 -17.65 21.98
N ASN A 270 -8.63 -17.54 23.27
CA ASN A 270 -9.01 -18.56 24.24
C ASN A 270 -10.53 -18.62 24.46
N GLU A 271 -11.25 -17.49 24.43
CA GLU A 271 -12.72 -17.47 24.51
C GLU A 271 -13.37 -18.07 23.24
N LEU A 272 -12.84 -17.77 22.05
CA LEU A 272 -13.31 -18.36 20.78
C LEU A 272 -13.06 -19.87 20.67
N ASP A 273 -11.92 -20.36 21.19
CA ASP A 273 -11.61 -21.80 21.24
C ASP A 273 -12.45 -22.54 22.31
N PHE A 274 -12.82 -21.85 23.41
CA PHE A 274 -13.68 -22.42 24.45
C PHE A 274 -15.12 -22.58 23.96
N ASP A 275 -15.65 -21.59 23.22
CA ASP A 275 -16.99 -21.65 22.63
C ASP A 275 -17.08 -22.66 21.47
N GLN A 276 -16.01 -22.84 20.68
CA GLN A 276 -15.95 -23.89 19.67
C GLN A 276 -15.90 -25.30 20.29
N LYS A 277 -15.16 -25.51 21.38
CA LYS A 277 -15.16 -26.81 22.07
C LYS A 277 -16.52 -27.13 22.71
N ASN A 278 -17.18 -26.16 23.33
CA ASN A 278 -18.49 -26.38 23.94
C ASN A 278 -19.60 -26.61 22.90
N SER A 279 -19.55 -25.95 21.73
CA SER A 279 -20.52 -26.21 20.65
C SER A 279 -20.35 -27.60 20.02
N ILE A 280 -19.12 -28.11 19.90
CA ILE A 280 -18.85 -29.48 19.42
C ILE A 280 -19.30 -30.52 20.47
N LEU A 281 -19.11 -30.26 21.76
CA LEU A 281 -19.60 -31.14 22.84
C LEU A 281 -21.13 -31.20 22.92
N TYR A 282 -21.84 -30.09 22.64
CA TYR A 282 -23.30 -30.09 22.58
C TYR A 282 -23.86 -30.77 21.32
N SER A 283 -23.21 -30.68 20.15
CA SER A 283 -23.71 -31.39 18.95
C SER A 283 -23.40 -32.89 18.94
N SER A 284 -22.49 -33.35 19.80
CA SER A 284 -22.15 -34.79 19.94
C SER A 284 -23.09 -35.52 20.90
N ALA A 285 -23.84 -34.80 21.74
CA ALA A 285 -24.76 -35.39 22.72
C ALA A 285 -26.20 -35.58 22.20
N GLU A 286 -26.54 -35.02 21.03
CA GLU A 286 -27.90 -35.10 20.45
C GLU A 286 -28.09 -36.26 19.46
N THR A 287 -27.07 -37.08 19.18
CA THR A 287 -27.16 -38.19 18.21
C THR A 287 -27.18 -39.61 18.80
N GLU A 288 -27.17 -39.76 20.13
CA GLU A 288 -27.28 -41.07 20.80
C GLU A 288 -28.47 -41.14 21.78
N ALA A 289 -29.67 -40.79 21.32
CA ALA A 289 -30.91 -41.15 22.02
C ALA A 289 -32.09 -41.18 21.04
N GLY A 290 -32.31 -42.31 20.34
CA GLY A 290 -33.46 -42.39 19.46
C GLY A 290 -33.62 -43.63 18.59
N SER A 291 -33.42 -44.84 19.12
CA SER A 291 -33.97 -46.05 18.48
C SER A 291 -34.07 -47.23 19.44
N ALA A 292 -35.19 -47.29 20.17
CA ALA A 292 -35.74 -48.53 20.72
C ALA A 292 -37.26 -48.37 20.90
N GLU A 293 -38.01 -49.16 20.12
CA GLU A 293 -39.34 -49.77 20.40
C GLU A 293 -40.50 -48.82 20.78
N GLU A 294 -41.77 -48.98 20.41
CA GLU A 294 -42.61 -50.08 19.97
C GLU A 294 -43.95 -49.41 19.57
N GLN A 295 -44.65 -49.89 18.53
CA GLN A 295 -46.07 -49.55 18.31
C GLN A 295 -46.93 -50.76 18.69
N PRO A 296 -47.98 -50.60 19.52
CA PRO A 296 -49.03 -51.59 19.63
C PRO A 296 -50.35 -51.15 18.97
N ALA A 297 -51.05 -52.20 18.52
CA ALA A 297 -52.50 -52.45 18.59
C ALA A 297 -53.48 -51.86 17.55
N GLU A 298 -54.07 -52.82 16.82
CA GLU A 298 -55.51 -53.05 16.60
C GLU A 298 -56.40 -51.94 16.00
N GLY A 299 -57.03 -52.30 14.87
CA GLY A 299 -58.13 -51.57 14.22
C GLY A 299 -58.23 -51.88 12.73
#